data_AF-A0A8I1LV63-F1
#
_entry.id   AF-A0A8I1LV63-F1
#
_cell.length_a   1.000
_cell.length_b   1.000
_cell.length_c   1.000
_cell.angle_alpha   90.00
_cell.angle_beta   90.00
_cell.angle_gamma   90.00
#
_symmetry.space_group_name_H-M   'P 1'
#
loop_
_entity.id
_entity.type
_entity.pdbx_description
1 polymer ?
#
loop_
_entity_poly.entity_id
_entity_poly.type
_entity_poly.pdbx_seq_one_letter_code
_entity_poly.pdbx_strand_id
1 'polypeptide(L)'
;MKNIIFKKLGTIVLALLIGVSVFSLFPTVTKAETSNVTWSNGSLLAKLGNGGQGDKATVGKTSGKWYWEVNVVDGNPDIPSISLIGITSESGTNTSDKWKYHSYYGYDGQILTKISSDITRTKYGKTFAQKDTIGLALDMDNDTISWYKNGVWQGSNTAKPSQLGGSQVFPMVMAGENGYKSFQANFGASDFKYPIPEGFLPYQDSGTSTTPDPSTKPDPSTTPDPSTKPDPSTTPDPSTKPDPSTTPDPSTKPDPSDTDGASQPTGDRAILTVTMDNGFDKEFDLSKKELNAFIAWYDAKDAGRGASFFAIDKHNNNKGPFSNRKDYVIFNKILTFEVSEYSTK
;
A
#
# COMPACT_ATOMS: atom_id res chain seq x y z
N MET A 1 2.81 34.83 -50.55
CA MET A 1 1.58 34.96 -49.76
C MET A 1 1.29 33.63 -49.07
N LYS A 2 0.92 33.71 -47.79
CA LYS A 2 0.44 32.66 -46.86
C LYS A 2 1.50 31.82 -46.12
N ASN A 3 1.79 32.31 -44.92
CA ASN A 3 2.15 31.56 -43.71
C ASN A 3 1.14 30.44 -43.42
N ILE A 4 1.58 29.34 -42.79
CA ILE A 4 1.15 28.88 -41.46
C ILE A 4 2.13 27.78 -40.98
N ILE A 5 2.51 27.91 -39.71
CA ILE A 5 3.44 27.09 -38.93
C ILE A 5 2.60 26.12 -38.06
N PHE A 6 3.00 24.85 -37.88
CA PHE A 6 3.29 24.19 -36.58
C PHE A 6 3.24 22.64 -36.58
N LYS A 7 4.35 22.07 -36.07
CA LYS A 7 4.61 20.79 -35.38
C LYS A 7 3.41 19.91 -34.97
N LYS A 8 3.55 18.58 -35.10
CA LYS A 8 3.75 17.65 -33.96
C LYS A 8 3.86 16.16 -34.37
N LEU A 9 4.85 15.53 -33.74
CA LEU A 9 4.97 14.15 -33.21
C LEU A 9 4.37 12.95 -33.95
N GLY A 10 5.26 11.99 -34.20
CA GLY A 10 4.97 10.67 -34.74
C GLY A 10 4.03 9.82 -33.88
N THR A 11 3.27 9.01 -34.60
CA THR A 11 2.31 8.02 -34.16
C THR A 11 3.02 6.69 -33.99
N ILE A 12 2.94 6.04 -32.82
CA ILE A 12 3.00 4.57 -32.75
C ILE A 12 1.90 4.11 -31.80
N VAL A 13 0.89 3.49 -32.40
CA VAL A 13 -0.19 2.74 -31.77
C VAL A 13 0.40 1.41 -31.29
N LEU A 14 0.24 1.10 -30.00
CA LEU A 14 0.59 -0.18 -29.41
C LEU A 14 -0.69 -0.88 -28.92
N ALA A 15 -1.07 -1.97 -29.58
CA ALA A 15 -2.06 -2.96 -29.18
C ALA A 15 -1.93 -4.13 -30.19
N LEU A 16 -1.97 -5.43 -29.89
CA LEU A 16 -2.55 -6.15 -28.76
C LEU A 16 -2.14 -7.66 -28.85
N LEU A 17 -2.11 -8.34 -27.69
CA LEU A 17 -2.36 -9.78 -27.40
C LEU A 17 -1.39 -10.89 -27.86
N ILE A 18 -0.69 -11.46 -26.87
CA ILE A 18 -0.71 -12.92 -26.54
C ILE A 18 -0.63 -12.95 -24.99
N GLY A 19 -1.58 -13.44 -24.21
CA GLY A 19 -2.25 -14.73 -24.34
C GLY A 19 -1.53 -15.83 -23.53
N VAL A 20 -0.96 -15.53 -22.36
CA VAL A 20 -0.45 -16.55 -21.43
C VAL A 20 -1.43 -16.66 -20.27
N SER A 21 -2.21 -17.74 -20.28
CA SER A 21 -3.00 -18.18 -19.15
C SER A 21 -2.04 -18.69 -18.08
N VAL A 22 -1.56 -17.78 -17.23
CA VAL A 22 -1.01 -18.16 -15.93
C VAL A 22 -2.20 -18.52 -15.05
N PHE A 23 -2.42 -19.81 -14.86
CA PHE A 23 -3.18 -20.29 -13.71
C PHE A 23 -2.50 -19.68 -12.47
N SER A 24 -3.12 -18.65 -11.91
CA SER A 24 -2.62 -17.99 -10.73
C SER A 24 -2.70 -18.99 -9.58
N LEU A 25 -1.58 -19.58 -9.23
CA LEU A 25 -1.38 -20.28 -7.95
C LEU A 25 -1.10 -19.22 -6.88
N PHE A 26 -1.95 -18.19 -6.78
CA PHE A 26 -2.00 -17.46 -5.54
C PHE A 26 -2.65 -18.39 -4.52
N PRO A 27 -2.10 -18.56 -3.31
CA PRO A 27 -2.95 -18.99 -2.22
C PRO A 27 -4.10 -17.98 -2.21
N THR A 28 -5.31 -18.46 -2.50
CA THR A 28 -6.51 -17.77 -2.04
C THR A 28 -6.24 -17.49 -0.57
N VAL A 29 -6.34 -16.23 -0.13
CA VAL A 29 -6.24 -15.89 1.29
C VAL A 29 -7.35 -16.70 1.97
N THR A 30 -7.01 -17.90 2.42
CA THR A 30 -7.89 -18.76 3.19
C THR A 30 -7.97 -18.08 4.53
N LYS A 31 -9.00 -17.23 4.64
CA LYS A 31 -9.67 -16.76 5.85
C LYS A 31 -8.73 -16.77 7.06
N ALA A 32 -8.14 -15.61 7.35
CA ALA A 32 -7.50 -15.34 8.64
C ALA A 32 -8.40 -15.88 9.77
N GLU A 33 -7.84 -16.32 10.90
CA GLU A 33 -8.65 -16.69 12.06
C GLU A 33 -9.44 -15.46 12.53
N THR A 34 -10.64 -15.29 11.97
CA THR A 34 -11.36 -14.03 11.96
C THR A 34 -12.03 -13.86 13.31
N SER A 35 -11.61 -12.86 14.08
CA SER A 35 -12.59 -12.17 14.90
C SER A 35 -13.67 -11.66 13.93
N ASN A 36 -14.89 -12.17 14.01
CA ASN A 36 -16.00 -11.73 13.15
C ASN A 36 -16.36 -10.30 13.58
N VAL A 37 -15.60 -9.31 13.11
CA VAL A 37 -15.87 -7.91 13.41
C VAL A 37 -17.18 -7.55 12.75
N THR A 38 -18.10 -7.05 13.56
CA THR A 38 -19.42 -6.58 13.17
C THR A 38 -19.65 -5.24 13.85
N TRP A 39 -20.75 -4.56 13.50
CA TRP A 39 -21.27 -3.53 14.38
C TRP A 39 -21.78 -4.14 15.68
N SER A 40 -21.99 -3.33 16.72
CA SER A 40 -22.42 -3.83 18.04
C SER A 40 -23.80 -4.50 18.00
N ASN A 41 -24.59 -4.24 16.95
CA ASN A 41 -25.84 -4.94 16.66
C ASN A 41 -25.66 -6.39 16.14
N GLY A 42 -24.41 -6.87 15.97
CA GLY A 42 -24.08 -8.22 15.48
C GLY A 42 -24.13 -8.39 13.97
N SER A 43 -24.34 -7.32 13.20
CA SER A 43 -24.43 -7.32 11.74
C SER A 43 -23.35 -6.43 11.12
N LEU A 44 -23.06 -6.61 9.84
CA LEU A 44 -22.28 -5.66 9.05
C LEU A 44 -23.13 -4.47 8.55
N LEU A 45 -24.46 -4.53 8.70
CA LEU A 45 -25.39 -3.46 8.36
C LEU A 45 -25.91 -2.78 9.63
N ALA A 46 -25.52 -1.53 9.85
CA ALA A 46 -26.10 -0.68 10.89
C ALA A 46 -27.29 0.10 10.30
N LYS A 47 -28.48 -0.04 10.89
CA LYS A 47 -29.69 0.73 10.52
C LYS A 47 -30.05 1.70 11.64
N LEU A 48 -29.92 3.00 11.39
CA LEU A 48 -30.06 4.06 12.39
C LEU A 48 -31.25 4.93 12.01
N GLY A 49 -32.25 5.04 12.88
CA GLY A 49 -33.51 5.74 12.60
C GLY A 49 -33.62 7.14 13.21
N ASN A 50 -32.85 7.43 14.25
CA ASN A 50 -32.93 8.67 15.01
C ASN A 50 -31.65 9.50 14.86
N GLY A 51 -31.80 10.82 14.87
CA GLY A 51 -30.67 11.75 14.94
C GLY A 51 -29.86 11.53 16.22
N GLY A 52 -28.53 11.49 16.10
CA GLY A 52 -27.61 11.19 17.19
C GLY A 52 -27.48 9.70 17.53
N GLN A 53 -28.27 8.82 16.90
CA GLN A 53 -28.09 7.38 17.04
C GLN A 53 -26.85 6.94 16.29
N GLY A 54 -25.98 6.18 16.95
CA GLY A 54 -24.77 5.62 16.36
C GLY A 54 -24.59 4.15 16.69
N ASP A 55 -23.68 3.51 15.98
CA ASP A 55 -23.21 2.15 16.22
C ASP A 55 -21.67 2.13 16.08
N LYS A 56 -21.00 1.20 16.77
CA LYS A 56 -19.55 1.01 16.73
C LYS A 56 -19.19 -0.46 16.53
N ALA A 57 -17.99 -0.72 16.03
CA ALA A 57 -17.53 -2.10 15.83
C ALA A 57 -17.40 -2.87 17.16
N THR A 58 -17.51 -4.20 17.10
CA THR A 58 -17.36 -5.10 18.26
C THR A 58 -15.93 -5.26 18.74
N VAL A 59 -14.95 -4.93 17.88
CA VAL A 59 -13.51 -5.04 18.17
C VAL A 59 -12.89 -3.67 18.06
N GLY A 60 -12.07 -3.30 19.04
CA GLY A 60 -11.27 -2.08 19.06
C GLY A 60 -9.78 -2.40 18.88
N LYS A 61 -9.01 -1.44 18.38
CA LYS A 61 -7.56 -1.58 18.15
C LYS A 61 -6.76 -0.75 19.14
N THR A 62 -5.59 -1.28 19.52
CA THR A 62 -4.64 -0.65 20.44
C THR A 62 -3.35 -0.19 19.76
N SER A 63 -2.97 -0.83 18.65
CA SER A 63 -1.73 -0.59 17.88
C SER A 63 -1.92 -1.07 16.45
N GLY A 64 -1.00 -0.76 15.54
CA GLY A 64 -1.02 -1.19 14.13
C GLY A 64 -1.75 -0.25 13.18
N LYS A 65 -1.77 -0.65 11.90
CA LYS A 65 -2.37 0.10 10.78
C LYS A 65 -3.54 -0.68 10.18
N TRP A 66 -4.74 -0.12 10.25
CA TRP A 66 -5.99 -0.82 9.94
C TRP A 66 -6.85 -0.08 8.94
N TYR A 67 -7.49 -0.82 8.05
CA TYR A 67 -8.37 -0.29 7.02
C TYR A 67 -9.74 -0.97 7.00
N TRP A 68 -10.78 -0.17 6.82
CA TRP A 68 -12.13 -0.65 6.55
C TRP A 68 -12.87 0.29 5.60
N GLU A 69 -13.94 -0.22 5.00
CA GLU A 69 -14.85 0.56 4.16
C GLU A 69 -16.24 0.60 4.80
N VAL A 70 -16.94 1.71 4.57
CA VAL A 70 -18.35 1.89 4.92
C VAL A 70 -19.11 2.40 3.71
N ASN A 71 -20.04 1.60 3.21
CA ASN A 71 -20.95 1.97 2.13
C ASN A 71 -22.20 2.66 2.71
N VAL A 72 -22.56 3.82 2.15
CA VAL A 72 -23.80 4.52 2.48
C VAL A 72 -24.94 3.92 1.65
N VAL A 73 -25.87 3.22 2.32
CA VAL A 73 -26.89 2.39 1.68
C VAL A 73 -28.20 3.14 1.47
N ASP A 74 -28.69 3.82 2.51
CA ASP A 74 -29.96 4.56 2.46
C ASP A 74 -29.72 6.06 2.35
N GLY A 75 -30.67 6.76 1.73
CA GLY A 75 -30.62 8.20 1.48
C GLY A 75 -30.94 8.52 0.03
N ASN A 76 -30.70 9.76 -0.36
CA ASN A 76 -30.78 10.21 -1.76
C ASN A 76 -29.33 10.34 -2.29
N PRO A 77 -29.02 9.86 -3.51
CA PRO A 77 -27.66 9.91 -4.06
C PRO A 77 -27.21 11.33 -4.43
N ASP A 78 -28.15 12.24 -4.65
CA ASP A 78 -27.88 13.63 -5.05
C ASP A 78 -27.91 14.61 -3.86
N ILE A 79 -28.30 14.13 -2.67
CA ILE A 79 -28.36 14.94 -1.45
C ILE A 79 -27.29 14.46 -0.46
N PRO A 80 -26.36 15.35 -0.03
CA PRO A 80 -25.37 15.02 0.98
C PRO A 80 -25.97 14.41 2.25
N SER A 81 -25.40 13.30 2.71
CA SER A 81 -25.86 12.61 3.91
C SER A 81 -25.51 13.40 5.16
N ILE A 82 -26.50 13.68 6.01
CA ILE A 82 -26.28 14.23 7.35
C ILE A 82 -25.91 13.06 8.26
N SER A 83 -24.70 12.54 8.10
CA SER A 83 -24.21 11.36 8.83
C SER A 83 -22.72 11.43 9.05
N LEU A 84 -22.25 10.73 10.08
CA LEU A 84 -20.87 10.72 10.53
C LEU A 84 -20.29 9.32 10.36
N ILE A 85 -19.12 9.22 9.73
CA ILE A 85 -18.37 7.96 9.60
C ILE A 85 -16.96 8.22 10.14
N GLY A 86 -16.53 7.46 11.14
CA GLY A 86 -15.32 7.82 11.87
C GLY A 86 -14.85 6.78 12.86
N ILE A 87 -14.20 7.29 13.92
CA ILE A 87 -13.64 6.53 15.02
C ILE A 87 -14.10 7.07 16.36
N THR A 88 -14.21 6.18 17.35
CA THR A 88 -14.58 6.48 18.74
C THR A 88 -13.71 5.67 19.71
N SER A 89 -13.75 6.02 21.00
CA SER A 89 -13.22 5.19 22.08
C SER A 89 -14.30 4.25 22.65
N GLU A 90 -14.01 3.55 23.74
CA GLU A 90 -14.97 2.69 24.44
C GLU A 90 -16.25 3.44 24.83
N SER A 91 -16.16 4.77 24.99
CA SER A 91 -17.27 5.65 25.37
C SER A 91 -18.46 5.68 24.39
N GLY A 92 -18.26 5.28 23.12
CA GLY A 92 -19.34 5.23 22.13
C GLY A 92 -20.49 4.30 22.55
N THR A 93 -21.71 4.82 22.67
CA THR A 93 -22.93 4.07 23.05
C THR A 93 -24.11 4.57 22.21
N ASN A 94 -25.27 3.93 22.17
CA ASN A 94 -26.35 4.34 21.24
C ASN A 94 -26.89 5.80 21.34
N THR A 95 -26.44 6.61 22.31
CA THR A 95 -26.85 8.02 22.52
C THR A 95 -25.72 9.01 22.28
N SER A 96 -25.92 10.02 21.41
CA SER A 96 -24.94 11.04 20.97
C SER A 96 -24.15 11.73 22.09
N ASP A 97 -24.78 11.96 23.23
CA ASP A 97 -24.23 12.81 24.28
C ASP A 97 -22.95 12.23 24.90
N LYS A 98 -22.84 10.90 24.91
CA LYS A 98 -21.69 10.18 25.49
C LYS A 98 -20.55 9.91 24.51
N TRP A 99 -20.76 10.10 23.21
CA TRP A 99 -19.71 9.81 22.25
C TRP A 99 -18.59 10.83 22.33
N LYS A 100 -17.37 10.30 22.31
CA LYS A 100 -16.21 11.01 21.79
C LYS A 100 -15.87 10.48 20.40
N TYR A 101 -15.67 11.34 19.43
CA TYR A 101 -15.37 10.90 18.06
C TYR A 101 -14.53 11.89 17.27
N HIS A 102 -13.82 11.33 16.29
CA HIS A 102 -13.38 12.03 15.10
C HIS A 102 -14.09 11.42 13.91
N SER A 103 -14.76 12.23 13.10
CA SER A 103 -15.64 11.73 12.05
C SER A 103 -15.61 12.60 10.81
N TYR A 104 -15.74 11.96 9.66
CA TYR A 104 -15.98 12.62 8.40
C TYR A 104 -17.49 12.80 8.22
N TYR A 105 -17.90 14.05 8.03
CA TYR A 105 -19.30 14.46 8.01
C TYR A 105 -19.81 14.64 6.58
N GLY A 106 -20.86 13.92 6.22
CA GLY A 106 -21.29 13.81 4.82
C GLY A 106 -21.87 15.08 4.22
N TYR A 107 -22.48 15.94 5.05
CA TYR A 107 -23.24 17.10 4.55
C TYR A 107 -22.36 18.15 3.88
N ASP A 108 -21.20 18.45 4.47
CA ASP A 108 -20.27 19.50 4.02
C ASP A 108 -18.82 19.02 3.88
N GLY A 109 -18.55 17.74 4.18
CA GLY A 109 -17.21 17.15 4.06
C GLY A 109 -16.24 17.56 5.18
N GLN A 110 -16.72 18.17 6.25
CA GLN A 110 -15.87 18.55 7.38
C GLN A 110 -15.44 17.33 8.20
N ILE A 111 -14.32 17.48 8.93
CA ILE A 111 -14.04 16.62 10.08
C ILE A 111 -14.75 17.23 11.29
N LEU A 112 -15.61 16.44 11.92
CA LEU A 112 -16.26 16.75 13.18
C LEU A 112 -15.54 16.00 14.29
N THR A 113 -15.06 16.76 15.26
CA THR A 113 -14.37 16.27 16.44
C THR A 113 -15.16 16.63 17.68
N LYS A 114 -15.55 15.62 18.46
CA LYS A 114 -16.21 15.78 19.76
C LYS A 114 -15.38 15.05 20.79
N ILE A 115 -14.62 15.78 21.62
CA ILE A 115 -13.84 15.22 22.74
C ILE A 115 -14.50 15.56 24.08
N SER A 116 -15.25 16.66 24.12
CA SER A 116 -16.05 17.15 25.24
C SER A 116 -17.49 17.40 24.77
N SER A 117 -18.25 18.28 25.44
CA SER A 117 -19.59 18.69 25.02
C SER A 117 -19.60 19.36 23.64
N ASP A 118 -18.53 20.09 23.30
CA ASP A 118 -18.47 20.91 22.11
C ASP A 118 -17.98 20.13 20.89
N ILE A 119 -18.55 20.46 19.73
CA ILE A 119 -18.15 19.90 18.44
C ILE A 119 -17.26 20.90 17.72
N THR A 120 -16.02 20.52 17.48
CA THR A 120 -15.10 21.24 16.60
C THR A 120 -15.31 20.79 15.16
N ARG A 121 -15.39 21.75 14.23
CA ARG A 121 -15.60 21.53 12.80
C ARG A 121 -14.41 22.04 12.00
N THR A 122 -13.77 21.17 11.22
CA THR A 122 -12.61 21.53 10.41
C THR A 122 -12.89 21.26 8.94
N LYS A 123 -12.64 22.26 8.08
CA LYS A 123 -12.73 22.10 6.62
C LYS A 123 -11.77 21.01 6.15
N TYR A 124 -12.24 20.10 5.32
CA TYR A 124 -11.47 18.92 4.95
C TYR A 124 -11.76 18.43 3.52
N GLY A 125 -12.74 17.55 3.37
CA GLY A 125 -12.98 16.80 2.14
C GLY A 125 -14.26 17.24 1.42
N LYS A 126 -14.71 16.39 0.51
CA LYS A 126 -15.97 16.59 -0.22
C LYS A 126 -17.17 16.07 0.58
N THR A 127 -18.37 16.42 0.15
CA THR A 127 -19.59 15.79 0.66
C THR A 127 -19.67 14.32 0.25
N PHE A 128 -20.45 13.51 0.97
CA PHE A 128 -20.82 12.16 0.55
C PHE A 128 -22.32 11.91 0.70
N ALA A 129 -22.85 11.03 -0.13
CA ALA A 129 -24.26 10.70 -0.20
C ALA A 129 -24.47 9.19 -0.38
N GLN A 130 -25.70 8.77 -0.64
CA GLN A 130 -26.01 7.37 -0.95
C GLN A 130 -25.11 6.85 -2.09
N LYS A 131 -24.73 5.57 -2.04
CA LYS A 131 -23.84 4.85 -2.98
C LYS A 131 -22.35 5.19 -2.88
N ASP A 132 -21.99 6.23 -2.15
CA ASP A 132 -20.59 6.48 -1.84
C ASP A 132 -20.06 5.44 -0.84
N THR A 133 -18.78 5.11 -1.02
CA THR A 133 -17.99 4.27 -0.12
C THR A 133 -16.95 5.14 0.56
N ILE A 134 -16.98 5.16 1.89
CA ILE A 134 -15.99 5.86 2.70
C ILE A 134 -14.98 4.86 3.25
N GLY A 135 -13.72 5.00 2.85
CA GLY A 135 -12.60 4.22 3.37
C GLY A 135 -11.93 4.95 4.52
N LEU A 136 -11.51 4.21 5.55
CA LEU A 136 -10.85 4.75 6.73
C LEU A 136 -9.56 4.00 6.97
N ALA A 137 -8.45 4.73 7.07
CA ALA A 137 -7.11 4.19 7.33
C ALA A 137 -6.62 4.70 8.68
N LEU A 138 -6.73 3.86 9.71
CA LEU A 138 -6.36 4.14 11.11
C LEU A 138 -4.94 3.65 11.38
N ASP A 139 -4.03 4.57 11.65
CA ASP A 139 -2.64 4.28 12.00
C ASP A 139 -2.44 4.58 13.47
N MET A 140 -2.62 3.55 14.30
CA MET A 140 -2.46 3.65 15.75
C MET A 140 -1.00 3.85 16.15
N ASP A 141 -0.05 3.41 15.32
CA ASP A 141 1.39 3.52 15.61
C ASP A 141 1.88 4.97 15.44
N ASN A 142 1.25 5.73 14.55
CA ASN A 142 1.58 7.13 14.28
C ASN A 142 0.52 8.11 14.77
N ASP A 143 -0.52 7.63 15.47
CA ASP A 143 -1.62 8.44 16.00
C ASP A 143 -2.31 9.29 14.91
N THR A 144 -2.60 8.67 13.77
CA THR A 144 -3.28 9.35 12.64
C THR A 144 -4.47 8.55 12.11
N ILE A 145 -5.39 9.26 11.46
CA ILE A 145 -6.54 8.69 10.75
C ILE A 145 -6.71 9.43 9.42
N SER A 146 -6.91 8.69 8.34
CA SER A 146 -7.16 9.24 7.00
C SER A 146 -8.48 8.73 6.43
N TRP A 147 -9.18 9.60 5.68
CA TRP A 147 -10.42 9.26 5.01
C TRP A 147 -10.27 9.27 3.49
N TYR A 148 -10.99 8.35 2.86
CA TYR A 148 -11.07 8.16 1.41
C TYR A 148 -12.54 8.19 1.01
N LYS A 149 -12.85 8.82 -0.12
CA LYS A 149 -14.17 8.74 -0.76
C LYS A 149 -13.99 8.02 -2.09
N ASN A 150 -14.64 6.88 -2.25
CA ASN A 150 -14.59 6.07 -3.47
C ASN A 150 -13.13 5.79 -3.92
N GLY A 151 -12.28 5.40 -2.97
CA GLY A 151 -10.86 5.14 -3.19
C GLY A 151 -9.96 6.38 -3.28
N VAL A 152 -10.52 7.60 -3.33
CA VAL A 152 -9.75 8.84 -3.44
C VAL A 152 -9.51 9.45 -2.06
N TRP A 153 -8.24 9.65 -1.70
CA TRP A 153 -7.83 10.32 -0.46
C TRP A 153 -8.40 11.75 -0.37
N GLN A 154 -8.96 12.13 0.78
CA GLN A 154 -9.63 13.43 0.96
C GLN A 154 -8.72 14.55 1.48
N GLY A 155 -7.45 14.25 1.77
CA GLY A 155 -6.46 15.23 2.23
C GLY A 155 -5.98 14.96 3.66
N SER A 156 -5.08 15.80 4.14
CA SER A 156 -4.54 15.74 5.51
C SER A 156 -5.51 16.37 6.51
N ASN A 157 -5.51 15.85 7.73
CA ASN A 157 -6.27 16.38 8.86
C ASN A 157 -5.43 16.30 10.14
N THR A 158 -5.94 16.88 11.23
CA THR A 158 -5.26 16.93 12.53
C THR A 158 -5.94 16.09 13.61
N ALA A 159 -6.90 15.24 13.25
CA ALA A 159 -7.55 14.34 14.20
C ALA A 159 -6.57 13.28 14.68
N LYS A 160 -6.56 13.05 16.00
CA LYS A 160 -5.64 12.10 16.63
C LYS A 160 -6.42 11.07 17.43
N PRO A 161 -6.37 9.78 17.07
CA PRO A 161 -7.04 8.72 17.84
C PRO A 161 -6.81 8.80 19.36
N SER A 162 -5.61 9.17 19.80
CA SER A 162 -5.25 9.34 21.22
C SER A 162 -6.08 10.39 21.97
N GLN A 163 -6.62 11.41 21.27
CA GLN A 163 -7.44 12.46 21.88
C GLN A 163 -8.79 11.96 22.36
N LEU A 164 -9.29 10.84 21.81
CA LEU A 164 -10.55 10.22 22.22
C LEU A 164 -10.49 9.70 23.67
N GLY A 165 -9.28 9.50 24.21
CA GLY A 165 -9.05 8.80 25.46
C GLY A 165 -9.49 7.34 25.38
N GLY A 166 -9.37 6.62 26.50
CA GLY A 166 -9.63 5.18 26.51
C GLY A 166 -8.42 4.34 26.10
N SER A 167 -8.59 3.03 26.02
CA SER A 167 -7.52 2.07 25.72
C SER A 167 -7.56 1.54 24.28
N GLN A 168 -8.71 1.63 23.62
CA GLN A 168 -8.97 1.09 22.29
C GLN A 168 -9.75 2.07 21.43
N VAL A 169 -9.52 1.98 20.12
CA VAL A 169 -10.20 2.80 19.10
C VAL A 169 -11.04 1.91 18.18
N PHE A 170 -12.29 2.32 17.99
CA PHE A 170 -13.32 1.56 17.27
C PHE A 170 -13.85 2.35 16.07
N PRO A 171 -14.06 1.71 14.91
CA PRO A 171 -14.92 2.21 13.85
C PRO A 171 -16.29 2.57 14.38
N MET A 172 -16.85 3.66 13.85
CA MET A 172 -18.21 4.09 14.20
C MET A 172 -18.95 4.72 13.02
N VAL A 173 -20.27 4.65 13.09
CA VAL A 173 -21.22 5.33 12.21
C VAL A 173 -22.32 5.99 13.03
N MET A 174 -22.84 7.14 12.60
CA MET A 174 -23.91 7.85 13.29
C MET A 174 -24.82 8.60 12.31
N ALA A 175 -26.13 8.51 12.54
CA ALA A 175 -27.12 9.35 11.86
C ALA A 175 -27.15 10.74 12.52
N GLY A 176 -27.01 11.81 11.75
CA GLY A 176 -27.05 13.19 12.26
C GLY A 176 -28.45 13.79 12.28
N GLU A 177 -29.45 13.09 11.72
CA GLU A 177 -30.85 13.52 11.66
C GLU A 177 -31.79 12.32 11.77
N ASN A 178 -33.08 12.60 11.98
CA ASN A 178 -34.11 11.57 11.98
C ASN A 178 -34.36 11.03 10.56
N GLY A 179 -34.80 9.77 10.48
CA GLY A 179 -35.04 9.06 9.24
C GLY A 179 -33.94 8.05 8.95
N TYR A 180 -34.33 6.88 8.44
CA TYR A 180 -33.43 5.73 8.30
C TYR A 180 -32.17 6.05 7.48
N LYS A 181 -31.02 5.84 8.12
CA LYS A 181 -29.69 5.83 7.50
C LYS A 181 -29.05 4.48 7.75
N SER A 182 -28.58 3.85 6.67
CA SER A 182 -27.98 2.53 6.73
C SER A 182 -26.54 2.54 6.25
N PHE A 183 -25.68 1.88 7.01
CA PHE A 183 -24.24 1.82 6.76
C PHE A 183 -23.78 0.37 6.72
N GLN A 184 -23.31 -0.06 5.55
CA GLN A 184 -22.78 -1.40 5.34
C GLN A 184 -21.26 -1.36 5.50
N ALA A 185 -20.73 -1.99 6.55
CA ALA A 185 -19.30 -2.15 6.75
C ALA A 185 -18.73 -3.27 5.87
N ASN A 186 -17.49 -3.08 5.48
CA ASN A 186 -16.56 -4.16 5.17
C ASN A 186 -15.31 -3.98 6.05
N PHE A 187 -15.17 -4.84 7.06
CA PHE A 187 -13.99 -4.87 7.94
C PHE A 187 -12.87 -5.78 7.40
N GLY A 188 -13.05 -6.39 6.23
CA GLY A 188 -12.08 -7.29 5.60
C GLY A 188 -12.56 -8.72 5.37
N ALA A 189 -13.84 -9.02 5.61
CA ALA A 189 -14.39 -10.39 5.49
C ALA A 189 -14.67 -10.76 4.03
N SER A 190 -14.77 -9.73 3.20
CA SER A 190 -14.93 -9.79 1.76
C SER A 190 -13.93 -8.84 1.12
N ASP A 191 -13.71 -9.00 -0.18
CA ASP A 191 -12.88 -8.07 -0.95
C ASP A 191 -13.33 -6.63 -0.78
N PHE A 192 -12.37 -5.73 -0.61
CA PHE A 192 -12.62 -4.30 -0.60
C PHE A 192 -12.98 -3.80 -1.99
N LYS A 193 -13.85 -2.79 -2.06
CA LYS A 193 -14.25 -2.18 -3.33
C LYS A 193 -13.13 -1.34 -3.92
N TYR A 194 -12.32 -0.71 -3.05
CA TYR A 194 -11.15 0.05 -3.44
C TYR A 194 -9.88 -0.56 -2.83
N PRO A 195 -8.73 -0.39 -3.49
CA PRO A 195 -7.46 -0.88 -2.95
C PRO A 195 -7.18 -0.29 -1.56
N ILE A 196 -6.76 -1.17 -0.64
CA ILE A 196 -6.30 -0.76 0.69
C ILE A 196 -5.04 0.12 0.53
N PRO A 197 -4.93 1.24 1.27
CA PRO A 197 -3.70 2.03 1.30
C PRO A 197 -2.50 1.21 1.75
N GLU A 198 -1.34 1.50 1.15
CA GLU A 198 -0.10 0.75 1.40
C GLU A 198 0.26 0.72 2.89
N GLY A 199 0.56 -0.47 3.41
CA GLY A 199 0.96 -0.69 4.79
C GLY A 199 -0.19 -0.84 5.79
N PHE A 200 -1.46 -0.80 5.36
CA PHE A 200 -2.62 -1.06 6.21
C PHE A 200 -3.14 -2.49 6.02
N LEU A 201 -3.58 -3.11 7.12
CA LEU A 201 -4.23 -4.43 7.11
C LEU A 201 -5.76 -4.28 7.17
N PRO A 202 -6.52 -5.26 6.68
CA PRO A 202 -7.96 -5.31 6.91
C PRO A 202 -8.28 -5.22 8.41
N TYR A 203 -9.29 -4.44 8.79
CA TYR A 203 -9.58 -4.16 10.20
C TYR A 203 -9.85 -5.42 11.05
N GLN A 204 -10.44 -6.46 10.46
CA GLN A 204 -10.75 -7.71 11.16
C GLN A 204 -9.55 -8.62 11.44
N ASP A 205 -8.40 -8.35 10.82
CA ASP A 205 -7.17 -9.10 11.06
C ASP A 205 -6.74 -8.92 12.52
N SER A 206 -6.21 -9.95 13.16
CA SER A 206 -5.72 -9.88 14.54
C SER A 206 -4.38 -9.15 14.67
N GLY A 207 -3.66 -8.92 13.56
CA GLY A 207 -2.31 -8.36 13.58
C GLY A 207 -1.25 -9.33 14.09
N THR A 208 -1.64 -10.59 14.35
CA THR A 208 -0.76 -11.67 14.78
C THR A 208 -0.56 -12.60 13.59
N SER A 209 0.41 -12.32 12.72
CA SER A 209 0.79 -13.26 11.67
C SER A 209 1.37 -14.53 12.32
N THR A 210 0.58 -15.61 12.37
CA THR A 210 1.09 -16.98 12.50
C THR A 210 1.36 -17.49 11.09
N THR A 211 2.64 -17.64 10.76
CA THR A 211 3.09 -18.24 9.50
C THR A 211 2.53 -19.66 9.37
N PRO A 212 1.94 -20.07 8.23
CA PRO A 212 1.70 -21.48 7.97
C PRO A 212 3.04 -22.22 7.81
N ASP A 213 3.14 -23.37 8.49
CA ASP A 213 4.27 -24.31 8.42
C ASP A 213 4.51 -24.76 6.96
N PRO A 214 5.73 -24.62 6.40
CA PRO A 214 6.04 -25.07 5.05
C PRO A 214 6.36 -26.58 5.06
N SER A 215 5.35 -27.43 5.28
CA SER A 215 5.55 -28.87 5.18
C SER A 215 4.33 -29.65 4.69
N THR A 216 3.90 -29.40 3.44
CA THR A 216 3.35 -30.49 2.61
C THR A 216 3.86 -30.36 1.18
N LYS A 217 4.93 -31.13 0.88
CA LYS A 217 5.41 -31.36 -0.48
C LYS A 217 4.36 -32.15 -1.27
N PRO A 218 3.91 -31.71 -2.45
CA PRO A 218 3.12 -32.55 -3.34
C PRO A 218 4.01 -33.60 -4.04
N ASP A 219 3.50 -34.83 -4.11
CA ASP A 219 4.08 -36.00 -4.78
C ASP A 219 4.13 -35.81 -6.31
N PRO A 220 5.25 -36.05 -7.01
CA PRO A 220 5.31 -35.84 -8.45
C PRO A 220 4.89 -37.12 -9.20
N SER A 221 3.66 -37.13 -9.74
CA SER A 221 3.31 -38.05 -10.82
C SER A 221 2.16 -37.51 -11.65
N THR A 222 2.48 -36.97 -12.83
CA THR A 222 2.00 -37.51 -14.13
C THR A 222 2.57 -36.67 -15.27
N THR A 223 3.29 -37.33 -16.15
CA THR A 223 3.85 -36.80 -17.40
C THR A 223 2.74 -36.61 -18.46
N PRO A 224 2.73 -35.51 -19.23
CA PRO A 224 2.05 -35.48 -20.52
C PRO A 224 2.99 -35.81 -21.70
N ASP A 225 2.45 -36.60 -22.63
CA ASP A 225 3.03 -37.21 -23.84
C ASP A 225 3.50 -36.17 -24.91
N PRO A 226 4.56 -36.42 -25.72
CA PRO A 226 5.03 -35.47 -26.71
C PRO A 226 4.65 -35.85 -28.15
N SER A 227 3.94 -34.98 -28.86
CA SER A 227 4.06 -34.81 -30.32
C SER A 227 3.40 -33.47 -30.69
N THR A 228 4.00 -32.58 -31.49
CA THR A 228 4.34 -32.78 -32.91
C THR A 228 5.59 -31.99 -33.37
N LYS A 229 6.37 -32.65 -34.21
CA LYS A 229 7.56 -32.21 -34.98
C LYS A 229 7.37 -30.91 -35.79
N PRO A 230 8.37 -30.00 -35.84
CA PRO A 230 8.48 -28.98 -36.88
C PRO A 230 9.22 -29.53 -38.11
N ASP A 231 8.83 -29.09 -39.32
CA ASP A 231 9.55 -29.39 -40.56
C ASP A 231 10.58 -28.28 -40.89
N PRO A 232 11.76 -28.61 -41.46
CA PRO A 232 12.88 -27.69 -41.64
C PRO A 232 13.03 -27.19 -43.09
N SER A 233 13.99 -26.26 -43.28
CA SER A 233 14.59 -25.75 -44.53
C SER A 233 14.15 -24.30 -44.83
N THR A 234 15.04 -23.32 -45.01
CA THR A 234 16.26 -23.34 -45.84
C THR A 234 17.45 -22.57 -45.23
N THR A 235 18.65 -23.13 -45.45
CA THR A 235 20.01 -22.65 -45.14
C THR A 235 20.49 -21.52 -46.11
N PRO A 236 21.69 -20.93 -45.90
CA PRO A 236 22.02 -19.52 -46.15
C PRO A 236 22.99 -19.30 -47.32
N ASP A 237 23.30 -18.04 -47.65
CA ASP A 237 24.52 -17.70 -48.40
C ASP A 237 25.01 -16.25 -48.11
N PRO A 238 26.27 -15.88 -48.43
CA PRO A 238 27.20 -15.35 -47.43
C PRO A 238 27.87 -14.02 -47.85
N SER A 239 28.61 -13.46 -46.89
CA SER A 239 29.80 -12.61 -47.04
C SER A 239 29.76 -11.35 -47.92
N THR A 240 30.05 -10.20 -47.29
CA THR A 240 31.25 -9.38 -47.62
C THR A 240 31.71 -8.56 -46.38
N LYS A 241 32.97 -8.74 -45.99
CA LYS A 241 33.85 -7.94 -45.08
C LYS A 241 35.02 -7.39 -45.97
N PRO A 242 35.90 -6.38 -45.67
CA PRO A 242 36.31 -5.65 -44.43
C PRO A 242 36.29 -4.07 -44.49
N ASP A 243 36.06 -3.31 -43.39
CA ASP A 243 36.97 -2.71 -42.34
C ASP A 243 37.72 -1.41 -42.80
N PRO A 244 38.16 -0.39 -41.98
CA PRO A 244 38.23 -0.28 -40.51
C PRO A 244 37.98 1.09 -39.79
N SER A 245 37.95 1.01 -38.44
CA SER A 245 38.22 2.04 -37.41
C SER A 245 37.09 3.08 -37.13
N THR A 246 36.81 3.56 -35.91
CA THR A 246 37.58 3.67 -34.65
C THR A 246 36.65 3.54 -33.43
N THR A 247 37.12 2.84 -32.40
CA THR A 247 36.59 2.77 -31.03
C THR A 247 36.74 4.10 -30.29
N PRO A 248 35.77 4.48 -29.44
CA PRO A 248 36.09 5.12 -28.16
C PRO A 248 35.81 4.18 -26.98
N ASP A 249 36.78 4.16 -26.07
CA ASP A 249 36.98 3.34 -24.88
C ASP A 249 35.84 3.39 -23.83
N PRO A 250 35.47 2.27 -23.18
CA PRO A 250 34.63 2.27 -21.99
C PRO A 250 35.46 1.99 -20.73
N SER A 251 35.86 3.01 -19.99
CA SER A 251 36.22 2.82 -18.56
C SER A 251 36.33 4.14 -17.79
N THR A 252 35.45 4.32 -16.80
CA THR A 252 35.82 4.95 -15.52
C THR A 252 35.15 4.18 -14.38
N LYS A 253 35.74 3.03 -14.05
CA LYS A 253 35.65 2.44 -12.72
C LYS A 253 36.34 3.40 -11.73
N PRO A 254 35.70 3.88 -10.66
CA PRO A 254 36.43 4.58 -9.61
C PRO A 254 37.39 3.62 -8.91
N ASP A 255 38.65 4.03 -8.83
CA ASP A 255 39.74 3.38 -8.10
C ASP A 255 39.47 3.40 -6.57
N PRO A 256 39.83 2.37 -5.79
CA PRO A 256 39.63 2.34 -4.35
C PRO A 256 40.89 2.80 -3.63
N SER A 257 40.97 4.08 -3.26
CA SER A 257 41.84 4.52 -2.16
C SER A 257 41.55 5.96 -1.77
N ASP A 258 40.87 6.13 -0.64
CA ASP A 258 41.29 7.12 0.35
C ASP A 258 41.17 6.47 1.73
N THR A 259 42.34 6.09 2.23
CA THR A 259 42.60 5.58 3.57
C THR A 259 42.33 6.69 4.60
N ASP A 260 41.29 6.51 5.41
CA ASP A 260 41.38 6.81 6.83
C ASP A 260 40.72 5.65 7.60
N GLY A 261 41.42 5.14 8.61
CA GLY A 261 41.36 3.74 9.04
C GLY A 261 39.97 3.16 9.35
N ALA A 262 39.61 2.07 8.68
CA ALA A 262 38.60 1.12 9.14
C ALA A 262 39.04 -0.29 8.74
N SER A 263 39.00 -1.20 9.69
CA SER A 263 39.20 -2.65 9.54
C SER A 263 38.60 -3.20 8.24
N GLN A 264 39.34 -4.13 7.61
CA GLN A 264 38.83 -5.05 6.57
C GLN A 264 37.37 -5.40 6.89
N PRO A 265 36.41 -5.22 5.95
CA PRO A 265 35.01 -5.43 6.26
C PRO A 265 34.87 -6.85 6.81
N THR A 266 34.49 -6.91 8.08
CA THR A 266 34.15 -8.16 8.74
C THR A 266 33.07 -8.85 7.92
N GLY A 267 32.96 -10.17 8.01
CA GLY A 267 32.02 -10.97 7.20
C GLY A 267 30.53 -10.64 7.37
N ASP A 268 30.18 -9.49 7.96
CA ASP A 268 28.85 -8.96 8.23
C ASP A 268 28.44 -7.81 7.31
N ARG A 269 29.14 -7.61 6.19
CA ARG A 269 28.78 -6.65 5.14
C ARG A 269 28.68 -7.32 3.76
N ALA A 270 27.98 -6.69 2.83
CA ALA A 270 27.82 -7.15 1.46
C ALA A 270 27.56 -5.97 0.50
N ILE A 271 27.91 -6.16 -0.77
CA ILE A 271 27.57 -5.24 -1.85
C ILE A 271 26.21 -5.63 -2.44
N LEU A 272 25.29 -4.66 -2.49
CA LEU A 272 24.04 -4.74 -3.22
C LEU A 272 24.12 -3.89 -4.48
N THR A 273 23.95 -4.50 -5.64
CA THR A 273 23.84 -3.80 -6.93
C THR A 273 22.41 -3.90 -7.44
N VAL A 274 21.75 -2.77 -7.66
CA VAL A 274 20.38 -2.70 -8.18
C VAL A 274 20.41 -2.12 -9.59
N THR A 275 19.99 -2.91 -10.57
CA THR A 275 19.81 -2.47 -11.95
C THR A 275 18.38 -1.98 -12.14
N MET A 276 18.24 -0.72 -12.57
CA MET A 276 16.94 -0.09 -12.76
C MET A 276 16.36 -0.37 -14.15
N ASP A 277 15.07 -0.13 -14.36
CA ASP A 277 14.34 -0.36 -15.63
C ASP A 277 14.86 0.47 -16.82
N ASN A 278 15.64 1.52 -16.55
CA ASN A 278 16.34 2.33 -17.53
C ASN A 278 17.79 1.87 -17.80
N GLY A 279 18.21 0.76 -17.18
CA GLY A 279 19.55 0.19 -17.33
C GLY A 279 20.64 0.85 -16.48
N PHE A 280 20.31 1.81 -15.61
CA PHE A 280 21.30 2.36 -14.67
C PHE A 280 21.46 1.47 -13.45
N ASP A 281 22.72 1.23 -13.07
CA ASP A 281 23.07 0.52 -11.85
C ASP A 281 23.27 1.47 -10.67
N LYS A 282 22.85 1.01 -9.50
CA LYS A 282 23.18 1.63 -8.20
C LYS A 282 23.82 0.58 -7.30
N GLU A 283 25.00 0.89 -6.79
CA GLU A 283 25.76 -0.01 -5.92
C GLU A 283 25.80 0.55 -4.49
N PHE A 284 25.62 -0.32 -3.50
CA PHE A 284 25.59 0.02 -2.09
C PHE A 284 26.41 -1.00 -1.28
N ASP A 285 27.29 -0.50 -0.40
CA ASP A 285 27.91 -1.31 0.65
C ASP A 285 27.04 -1.28 1.91
N LEU A 286 26.43 -2.43 2.23
CA LEU A 286 25.44 -2.57 3.30
C LEU A 286 25.93 -3.50 4.40
N SER A 287 25.50 -3.25 5.64
CA SER A 287 25.54 -4.30 6.65
C SER A 287 24.56 -5.44 6.31
N LYS A 288 24.81 -6.66 6.80
CA LYS A 288 23.85 -7.79 6.67
C LYS A 288 22.44 -7.42 7.13
N LYS A 289 22.32 -6.61 8.19
CA LYS A 289 21.03 -6.15 8.70
C LYS A 289 20.28 -5.32 7.66
N GLU A 290 20.97 -4.42 6.98
CA GLU A 290 20.38 -3.55 5.96
C GLU A 290 20.10 -4.31 4.67
N LEU A 291 20.99 -5.21 4.27
CA LEU A 291 20.77 -6.11 3.14
C LEU A 291 19.53 -6.97 3.38
N ASN A 292 19.42 -7.62 4.55
CA ASN A 292 18.25 -8.42 4.90
C ASN A 292 16.97 -7.58 4.94
N ALA A 293 17.06 -6.31 5.37
CA ALA A 293 15.94 -5.39 5.32
C ALA A 293 15.53 -5.04 3.87
N PHE A 294 16.50 -4.88 2.96
CA PHE A 294 16.23 -4.66 1.54
C PHE A 294 15.58 -5.88 0.89
N ILE A 295 16.13 -7.08 1.12
CA ILE A 295 15.58 -8.34 0.58
C ILE A 295 14.16 -8.57 1.12
N ALA A 296 13.97 -8.43 2.44
CA ALA A 296 12.65 -8.59 3.05
C ALA A 296 11.63 -7.56 2.53
N TRP A 297 12.07 -6.34 2.25
CA TRP A 297 11.23 -5.33 1.59
C TRP A 297 10.88 -5.72 0.15
N TYR A 298 11.87 -6.16 -0.63
CA TYR A 298 11.66 -6.57 -2.02
C TYR A 298 10.69 -7.76 -2.09
N ASP A 299 10.91 -8.79 -1.29
CA ASP A 299 10.05 -9.99 -1.22
C ASP A 299 8.65 -9.64 -0.71
N ALA A 300 8.54 -8.75 0.29
CA ALA A 300 7.25 -8.27 0.74
C ALA A 300 6.51 -7.58 -0.40
N LYS A 301 7.21 -6.76 -1.20
CA LYS A 301 6.62 -5.99 -2.30
C LYS A 301 6.29 -6.83 -3.53
N ASP A 302 7.13 -7.80 -3.86
CA ASP A 302 6.84 -8.82 -4.87
C ASP A 302 5.63 -9.67 -4.48
N ALA A 303 5.49 -9.97 -3.18
CA ALA A 303 4.28 -10.58 -2.61
C ALA A 303 3.09 -9.62 -2.47
N GLY A 304 3.14 -8.43 -3.08
CA GLY A 304 2.04 -7.46 -3.09
C GLY A 304 1.83 -6.67 -1.79
N ARG A 305 2.78 -6.72 -0.86
CA ARG A 305 2.71 -6.12 0.50
C ARG A 305 3.84 -5.10 0.71
N GLY A 306 3.83 -4.32 1.80
CA GLY A 306 4.93 -3.42 2.12
C GLY A 306 5.06 -2.19 1.20
N ALA A 307 6.07 -1.36 1.46
CA ALA A 307 6.23 -0.03 0.83
C ALA A 307 6.64 -0.09 -0.64
N SER A 308 6.28 0.92 -1.45
CA SER A 308 6.64 0.98 -2.88
C SER A 308 8.09 1.43 -3.12
N PHE A 309 8.78 1.84 -2.08
CA PHE A 309 10.18 2.22 -2.11
C PHE A 309 10.91 1.76 -0.84
N PHE A 310 12.22 1.59 -0.95
CA PHE A 310 13.13 1.34 0.17
C PHE A 310 14.15 2.46 0.28
N ALA A 311 14.38 2.94 1.50
CA ALA A 311 15.36 3.98 1.76
C ALA A 311 16.66 3.35 2.26
N ILE A 312 17.73 3.51 1.50
CA ILE A 312 19.08 3.04 1.81
C ILE A 312 19.87 4.22 2.35
N ASP A 313 20.45 4.07 3.55
CA ASP A 313 21.33 5.09 4.12
C ASP A 313 22.67 5.11 3.35
N LYS A 314 23.16 6.30 3.00
CA LYS A 314 24.45 6.44 2.30
C LYS A 314 25.64 6.44 3.26
N HIS A 315 25.40 6.27 4.56
CA HIS A 315 26.43 6.13 5.60
C HIS A 315 27.49 7.22 5.48
N ASN A 316 28.76 6.81 5.43
CA ASN A 316 29.92 7.69 5.38
C ASN A 316 30.12 8.33 3.99
N ASN A 317 29.34 7.96 2.96
CA ASN A 317 29.43 8.53 1.61
C ASN A 317 28.58 9.82 1.45
N ASN A 318 28.40 10.56 2.53
CA ASN A 318 27.73 11.85 2.55
C ASN A 318 28.66 12.95 2.04
N LYS A 319 28.72 13.12 0.72
CA LYS A 319 29.40 14.27 0.10
C LYS A 319 28.63 15.56 0.38
N GLY A 320 29.14 16.42 1.27
CA GLY A 320 28.56 17.71 1.65
C GLY A 320 28.17 17.78 3.15
N PRO A 321 27.74 18.96 3.67
CA PRO A 321 27.43 19.15 5.09
C PRO A 321 26.04 18.59 5.45
N PHE A 322 25.80 17.32 5.13
CA PHE A 322 24.52 16.64 5.37
C PHE A 322 24.64 15.72 6.59
N SER A 323 23.71 15.86 7.54
CA SER A 323 23.64 15.01 8.74
C SER A 323 23.01 13.64 8.47
N ASN A 324 22.27 13.50 7.37
CA ASN A 324 21.71 12.24 6.90
C ASN A 324 21.45 12.35 5.38
N ARG A 325 21.75 11.30 4.63
CA ARG A 325 21.38 11.19 3.21
C ARG A 325 20.91 9.77 2.93
N LYS A 326 19.75 9.67 2.31
CA LYS A 326 19.17 8.39 1.87
C LYS A 326 19.00 8.37 0.37
N ASP A 327 19.28 7.23 -0.24
CA ASP A 327 18.86 6.91 -1.59
C ASP A 327 17.58 6.08 -1.54
N TYR A 328 16.62 6.40 -2.40
CA TYR A 328 15.36 5.69 -2.49
C TYR A 328 15.36 4.80 -3.74
N VAL A 329 15.10 3.51 -3.53
CA VAL A 329 14.91 2.52 -4.59
C VAL A 329 13.41 2.27 -4.72
N ILE A 330 12.86 2.38 -5.94
CA ILE A 330 11.42 2.21 -6.20
C ILE A 330 11.20 0.81 -6.79
N PHE A 331 10.32 0.02 -6.19
CA PHE A 331 10.15 -1.40 -6.53
C PHE A 331 9.85 -1.62 -8.02
N ASN A 332 8.86 -0.91 -8.57
CA ASN A 332 8.46 -1.04 -9.98
C ASN A 332 9.49 -0.46 -10.99
N LYS A 333 10.62 0.03 -10.48
CA LYS A 333 11.76 0.51 -11.27
C LYS A 333 12.97 -0.39 -11.15
N ILE A 334 12.91 -1.49 -10.38
CA ILE A 334 13.97 -2.49 -10.33
C ILE A 334 13.77 -3.46 -11.49
N LEU A 335 14.80 -3.63 -12.31
CA LEU A 335 14.87 -4.68 -13.34
C LEU A 335 15.43 -5.97 -12.74
N THR A 336 16.54 -5.87 -12.00
CA THR A 336 17.19 -6.97 -11.28
C THR A 336 18.06 -6.42 -10.15
N PHE A 337 18.51 -7.29 -9.23
CA PHE A 337 19.56 -6.95 -8.26
C PHE A 337 20.51 -8.13 -8.04
N GLU A 338 21.73 -7.83 -7.61
CA GLU A 338 22.78 -8.78 -7.28
C GLU A 338 23.30 -8.51 -5.86
N VAL A 339 23.66 -9.58 -5.15
CA VAL A 339 24.28 -9.53 -3.83
C VAL A 339 25.65 -10.20 -3.87
N SER A 340 26.69 -9.46 -3.49
CA SER A 340 28.07 -9.94 -3.42
C SER A 340 28.59 -9.88 -1.96
N GLU A 341 28.86 -11.03 -1.35
CA GLU A 341 29.37 -11.13 0.03
C GLU A 341 30.90 -11.07 0.10
N TYR A 342 31.45 -10.48 1.17
CA TYR A 342 32.90 -10.46 1.39
C TYR A 342 33.42 -11.81 1.90
N SER A 343 34.53 -12.29 1.32
CA SER A 343 35.22 -13.47 1.85
C SER A 343 35.99 -13.12 3.13
N THR A 344 35.78 -13.86 4.22
CA THR A 344 36.70 -13.87 5.36
C THR A 344 37.91 -14.73 5.00
N LYS A 345 39.07 -14.11 4.73
CA LYS A 345 40.35 -14.84 4.62
C LYS A 345 41.08 -14.82 5.94
#